data_AF-A0A957LA03-F1
#
_entry.id   AF-A0A957LA03-F1
#
_cell.length_a   1.000
_cell.length_b   1.000
_cell.length_c   1.000
_cell.angle_alpha   90.00
_cell.angle_beta   90.00
_cell.angle_gamma   90.00
#
_symmetry.space_group_name_H-M   'P 1'
#
loop_
_entity.id
_entity.type
_entity.pdbx_description
1 polymer ?
#
loop_
_entity_poly.entity_id
_entity_poly.type
_entity_poly.pdbx_seq_one_letter_code
_entity_poly.pdbx_strand_id
1 'polypeptide(L)'
;MIPIRLELTNFLSYRTTAELDFAGIQLACISGMNGAGKSSILDAMTWALFGKSRSKSDDDIVNRIAAREGEEAQVVFDFSLENVTYRVIRRKKHSRTMTLEFQIAADYEASKWKSLTMARRRETDSAIETLLRMNYDTFSNASFLLQGKADEFTMKTAGQRKEILADLLGVNEWNNYREAVSNRRKQEENRTLLIDGQMGDIEQELAQEDARKAAYEAAHAEHRLIKQELQTKEQLLTQTRQTAELINQQKKQVHSLALALERAQKQLGNLQTNHEKQQAERAGYTAVLEQAAEIEQQQQAWQAADAAVRGWQEKADVFNKLQNEKRPFELTIAQTKSRLEQQLASLQTQEKRVAAMQTEQTQVQAQLTQTQTAVAELTQQLHAFTADEQAFAEARTTLQKLESERNLLRQEHGQLQKQAQQVEKLRIEHKQVTQHFASTTTGLDRLTAEIAALDSQQEELGRVQNQISALEAEQPLLKEQMNQIKERMDTLEAAAAEDACPLCGQPLSAEHKAAVLAELQRDGKDKGDRFRTNRTTLPVLEKQVATLTTAVQQRTRLEQEKQAQQQKQAAAEARLTEVNRLLAAWEKDAAARFTELTTLLADES
;
A
#
# COMPACT_ATOMS: atom_id res chain seq x y z
N MET A 1 63.71 37.81 -67.06
CA MET A 1 63.19 39.17 -66.78
C MET A 1 64.24 40.18 -67.22
N ILE A 2 63.86 41.21 -67.98
CA ILE A 2 64.76 42.25 -68.49
C ILE A 2 64.24 43.62 -67.99
N PRO A 3 65.03 44.41 -67.23
CA PRO A 3 64.65 45.76 -66.82
C PRO A 3 64.41 46.69 -68.01
N ILE A 4 63.35 47.50 -67.98
CA ILE A 4 63.06 48.52 -68.99
C ILE A 4 63.20 49.92 -68.39
N ARG A 5 62.53 50.19 -67.28
CA ARG A 5 62.53 51.52 -66.64
C ARG A 5 62.51 51.39 -65.13
N LEU A 6 63.25 52.25 -64.44
CA LEU A 6 63.21 52.37 -62.99
C LEU A 6 63.07 53.84 -62.59
N GLU A 7 62.03 54.13 -61.82
CA GLU A 7 61.78 55.45 -61.24
C GLU A 7 61.87 55.36 -59.72
N LEU A 8 62.69 56.21 -59.11
CA LEU A 8 63.00 56.22 -57.68
C LEU A 8 62.68 57.58 -57.09
N THR A 9 61.76 57.64 -56.15
CA THR A 9 61.43 58.87 -55.41
C THR A 9 61.61 58.60 -53.92
N ASN A 10 62.35 59.46 -53.22
CA ASN A 10 62.57 59.38 -51.77
C ASN A 10 63.02 57.97 -51.29
N PHE A 11 63.89 57.30 -52.06
CA PHE A 11 64.35 55.94 -51.81
C PHE A 11 65.85 55.92 -51.47
N LEU A 12 66.19 55.53 -50.24
CA LEU A 12 67.56 55.51 -49.71
C LEU A 12 68.30 56.84 -49.95
N SER A 13 69.34 56.83 -50.79
CA SER A 13 70.16 57.99 -51.16
C SER A 13 69.50 58.95 -52.17
N TYR A 14 68.44 58.51 -52.87
CA TYR A 14 67.73 59.29 -53.87
C TYR A 14 66.59 60.08 -53.20
N ARG A 15 66.79 61.39 -53.00
CA ARG A 15 65.80 62.28 -52.36
C ARG A 15 64.75 62.75 -53.37
N THR A 16 65.19 63.26 -54.51
CA THR A 16 64.34 63.67 -55.62
C THR A 16 64.04 62.50 -56.55
N THR A 17 62.98 62.61 -57.35
CA THR A 17 62.66 61.64 -58.41
C THR A 17 63.84 61.47 -59.37
N ALA A 18 64.35 60.25 -59.48
CA ALA A 18 65.37 59.86 -60.44
C ALA A 18 64.79 58.78 -61.37
N GLU A 19 64.93 59.00 -62.67
CA GLU A 19 64.46 58.07 -63.70
C GLU A 19 65.64 57.47 -64.45
N LEU A 20 65.63 56.14 -64.60
CA LEU A 20 66.62 55.35 -65.29
C LEU A 20 65.92 54.56 -66.39
N ASP A 21 66.25 54.86 -67.64
CA ASP A 21 65.84 54.08 -68.81
C ASP A 21 66.93 53.04 -69.13
N PHE A 22 66.54 51.77 -69.16
CA PHE A 22 67.40 50.64 -69.50
C PHE A 22 67.16 50.12 -70.92
N ALA A 23 66.23 50.71 -71.68
CA ALA A 23 65.95 50.30 -73.04
C ALA A 23 67.21 50.35 -73.92
N GLY A 24 67.54 49.23 -74.57
CA GLY A 24 68.70 49.10 -75.44
C GLY A 24 70.04 48.90 -74.73
N ILE A 25 70.09 48.88 -73.40
CA ILE A 25 71.31 48.62 -72.63
C ILE A 25 71.49 47.11 -72.42
N GLN A 26 72.56 46.54 -72.99
CA GLN A 26 72.92 45.12 -72.77
C GLN A 26 73.95 44.93 -71.65
N LEU A 27 74.85 45.91 -71.48
CA LEU A 27 75.87 45.94 -70.44
C LEU A 27 76.08 47.38 -69.99
N ALA A 28 75.95 47.62 -68.68
CA ALA A 28 76.22 48.91 -68.08
C ALA A 28 77.15 48.77 -66.87
N CYS A 29 78.03 49.76 -66.70
CA CYS A 29 78.83 49.92 -65.49
C CYS A 29 78.36 51.16 -64.73
N ILE A 30 77.92 50.96 -63.49
CA ILE A 30 77.52 52.06 -62.60
C ILE A 30 78.72 52.44 -61.75
N SER A 31 79.37 53.56 -62.08
CA SER A 31 80.54 54.09 -61.36
C SER A 31 80.19 55.35 -60.57
N GLY A 32 80.89 55.60 -59.47
CA GLY A 32 80.67 56.73 -58.56
C GLY A 32 81.34 56.53 -57.21
N MET A 33 81.37 57.56 -56.36
CA MET A 33 81.96 57.47 -55.01
C MET A 33 81.19 56.50 -54.11
N ASN A 34 81.83 55.98 -53.07
CA ASN A 34 81.12 55.20 -52.05
C ASN A 34 80.08 56.08 -51.36
N GLY A 35 78.88 55.55 -51.16
CA GLY A 35 77.74 56.32 -50.64
C GLY A 35 76.96 57.14 -51.67
N ALA A 36 77.37 57.16 -52.95
CA ALA A 36 76.65 57.88 -54.02
C ALA A 36 75.32 57.23 -54.46
N GLY A 37 74.93 56.09 -53.87
CA GLY A 37 73.66 55.44 -54.17
C GLY A 37 73.67 54.31 -55.21
N LYS A 38 74.85 53.90 -55.70
CA LYS A 38 75.01 52.83 -56.71
C LYS A 38 74.23 51.56 -56.38
N SER A 39 74.44 51.03 -55.17
CA SER A 39 73.76 49.83 -54.70
C SER A 39 72.27 50.05 -54.42
N SER A 40 71.82 51.31 -54.22
CA SER A 40 70.42 51.65 -53.96
C SER A 40 69.56 51.45 -55.20
N ILE A 41 70.12 51.62 -56.42
CA ILE A 41 69.44 51.28 -57.68
C ILE A 41 69.06 49.79 -57.69
N LEU A 42 70.00 48.93 -57.30
CA LEU A 42 69.80 47.49 -57.33
C LEU A 42 68.82 47.03 -56.24
N ASP A 43 68.92 47.60 -55.03
CA ASP A 43 67.94 47.34 -53.97
C ASP A 43 66.54 47.75 -54.37
N ALA A 44 66.39 48.81 -55.15
CA ALA A 44 65.08 49.27 -55.59
C ALA A 44 64.42 48.24 -56.51
N MET A 45 65.19 47.56 -57.37
CA MET A 45 64.68 46.47 -58.19
C MET A 45 64.24 45.28 -57.33
N THR A 46 65.07 44.84 -56.37
CA THR A 46 64.70 43.72 -55.49
C THR A 46 63.53 44.06 -54.57
N TRP A 47 63.47 45.32 -54.11
CA TRP A 47 62.39 45.82 -53.28
C TRP A 47 61.09 45.94 -54.08
N ALA A 48 61.13 46.45 -55.31
CA ALA A 48 59.96 46.49 -56.19
C ALA A 48 59.39 45.09 -56.41
N LEU A 49 60.22 44.10 -56.75
CA LEU A 49 59.74 42.75 -57.05
C LEU A 49 59.28 41.99 -55.80
N PHE A 50 60.09 41.94 -54.74
CA PHE A 50 59.88 41.04 -53.60
C PHE A 50 59.54 41.74 -52.29
N GLY A 51 59.54 43.07 -52.25
CA GLY A 51 59.35 43.85 -51.02
C GLY A 51 60.51 43.74 -50.04
N LYS A 52 61.65 43.17 -50.47
CA LYS A 52 62.85 42.94 -49.65
C LYS A 52 64.01 43.78 -50.18
N SER A 53 64.74 44.42 -49.27
CA SER A 53 65.97 45.16 -49.55
C SER A 53 67.06 44.75 -48.57
N ARG A 54 68.27 45.32 -48.70
CA ARG A 54 69.36 45.08 -47.73
C ARG A 54 69.08 45.66 -46.33
N SER A 55 68.10 46.54 -46.20
CA SER A 55 67.72 47.14 -44.91
C SER A 55 66.97 46.14 -44.03
N LYS A 56 67.27 46.13 -42.72
CA LYS A 56 66.63 45.21 -41.76
C LYS A 56 65.16 45.56 -41.49
N SER A 57 64.74 46.79 -41.78
CA SER A 57 63.38 47.31 -41.60
C SER A 57 62.89 48.01 -42.87
N ASP A 58 61.62 47.79 -43.20
CA ASP A 58 60.91 48.47 -44.30
C ASP A 58 60.79 49.99 -44.08
N ASP A 59 61.03 50.52 -42.87
CA ASP A 59 61.05 51.96 -42.63
C ASP A 59 62.40 52.61 -42.94
N ASP A 60 63.49 51.83 -42.95
CA ASP A 60 64.85 52.33 -43.21
C ASP A 60 65.11 52.58 -44.71
N ILE A 61 64.19 52.18 -45.60
CA ILE A 61 64.26 52.49 -47.03
C ILE A 61 63.82 53.92 -47.34
N VAL A 62 63.02 54.54 -46.48
CA VAL A 62 62.55 55.94 -46.64
C VAL A 62 63.64 56.87 -46.14
N ASN A 63 64.04 57.87 -46.94
CA ASN A 63 65.05 58.81 -46.49
C ASN A 63 64.52 59.62 -45.29
N ARG A 64 65.18 59.53 -44.12
CA ARG A 64 64.72 60.14 -42.87
C ARG A 64 64.58 61.67 -42.92
N ILE A 65 65.27 62.33 -43.84
CA ILE A 65 65.20 63.80 -44.01
C ILE A 65 63.90 64.17 -44.73
N ALA A 66 63.65 63.56 -45.89
CA ALA A 66 62.42 63.78 -46.66
C ALA A 66 61.17 63.15 -46.00
N ALA A 67 61.35 62.14 -45.15
CA ALA A 67 60.27 61.58 -44.32
C ALA A 67 59.65 62.61 -43.35
N ARG A 68 60.42 63.64 -42.92
CA ARG A 68 59.91 64.72 -42.06
C ARG A 68 59.02 65.72 -42.82
N GLU A 69 59.15 65.76 -44.14
CA GLU A 69 58.37 66.61 -45.05
C GLU A 69 57.10 65.91 -45.56
N GLY A 70 56.87 64.66 -45.15
CA GLY A 70 55.65 63.89 -45.46
C GLY A 70 55.67 63.15 -46.80
N GLU A 71 56.81 63.17 -47.50
CA GLU A 71 56.97 62.49 -48.80
C GLU A 71 57.03 60.96 -48.64
N GLU A 72 56.44 60.23 -49.59
CA GLU A 72 56.47 58.77 -49.63
C GLU A 72 57.65 58.25 -50.46
N ALA A 73 58.30 57.18 -50.01
CA ALA A 73 59.23 56.45 -50.85
C ALA A 73 58.43 55.70 -51.92
N GLN A 74 58.75 55.91 -53.19
CA GLN A 74 58.10 55.25 -54.31
C GLN A 74 59.15 54.65 -55.24
N VAL A 75 58.93 53.39 -55.62
CA VAL A 75 59.68 52.73 -56.68
C VAL A 75 58.69 52.25 -57.73
N VAL A 76 58.87 52.71 -58.97
CA VAL A 76 58.19 52.19 -60.16
C VAL A 76 59.21 51.41 -60.96
N PHE A 77 58.93 50.12 -61.19
CA PHE A 77 59.82 49.25 -61.93
C PHE A 77 59.06 48.58 -63.08
N ASP A 78 59.47 48.91 -64.30
CA ASP A 78 58.95 48.33 -65.53
C ASP A 78 59.96 47.31 -66.05
N PHE A 79 59.49 46.10 -66.34
CA PHE A 79 60.32 45.01 -66.86
C PHE A 79 59.59 44.19 -67.92
N SER A 80 60.37 43.59 -68.82
CA SER A 80 59.88 42.60 -69.77
C SER A 80 60.10 41.18 -69.25
N LEU A 81 59.08 40.34 -69.38
CA LEU A 81 59.17 38.90 -69.19
C LEU A 81 58.43 38.23 -70.35
N GLU A 82 59.09 37.34 -71.08
CA GLU A 82 58.51 36.62 -72.22
C GLU A 82 57.83 37.56 -73.25
N ASN A 83 58.47 38.71 -73.56
CA ASN A 83 57.98 39.77 -74.46
C ASN A 83 56.71 40.50 -73.98
N VAL A 84 56.31 40.33 -72.72
CA VAL A 84 55.22 41.09 -72.09
C VAL A 84 55.81 42.06 -71.08
N THR A 85 55.32 43.31 -71.10
CA THR A 85 55.79 44.35 -70.19
C THR A 85 54.90 44.44 -68.95
N TYR A 86 55.53 44.41 -67.79
CA TYR A 86 54.90 44.50 -66.49
C TYR A 86 55.43 45.72 -65.74
N ARG A 87 54.60 46.26 -64.85
CA ARG A 87 54.93 47.36 -63.96
C ARG A 87 54.61 46.99 -62.53
N VAL A 88 55.60 47.17 -61.65
CA VAL A 88 55.42 47.05 -60.20
C VAL A 88 55.64 48.41 -59.57
N ILE A 89 54.66 48.86 -58.79
CA ILE A 89 54.72 50.11 -58.04
C ILE A 89 54.62 49.76 -56.56
N ARG A 90 55.67 50.09 -55.80
CA ARG A 90 55.61 50.03 -54.33
C ARG A 90 55.75 51.42 -53.74
N ARG A 91 54.88 51.74 -52.78
CA ARG A 91 54.94 53.00 -52.04
C ARG A 91 54.96 52.75 -50.55
N LYS A 92 55.78 53.52 -49.85
CA LYS A 92 55.97 53.41 -48.41
C LYS A 92 56.10 54.79 -47.79
N LYS A 93 55.14 55.13 -46.91
CA LYS A 93 55.27 56.26 -45.99
C LYS A 93 55.89 55.78 -44.68
N HIS A 94 56.70 56.63 -44.06
CA HIS A 94 57.32 56.31 -42.77
C HIS A 94 56.25 55.97 -41.73
N SER A 95 56.40 54.84 -41.02
CA SER A 95 55.44 54.36 -40.01
C SER A 95 54.03 54.04 -40.54
N ARG A 96 53.85 53.84 -41.86
CA ARG A 96 52.61 53.34 -42.48
C ARG A 96 52.84 52.07 -43.27
N THR A 97 51.78 51.31 -43.52
CA THR A 97 51.84 50.09 -44.33
C THR A 97 52.24 50.40 -45.78
N MET A 98 53.10 49.56 -46.34
CA MET A 98 53.48 49.61 -47.75
C MET A 98 52.30 49.27 -48.66
N THR A 99 52.11 50.02 -49.74
CA THR A 99 51.19 49.68 -50.83
C THR A 99 51.94 49.05 -51.99
N LEU A 100 51.27 48.11 -52.66
CA LEU A 100 51.80 47.38 -53.81
C LEU A 100 50.73 47.38 -54.90
N GLU A 101 51.08 47.89 -56.08
CA GLU A 101 50.31 47.76 -57.29
C GLU A 101 51.12 46.97 -58.32
N PHE A 102 50.45 46.02 -58.97
CA PHE A 102 51.01 45.22 -60.04
C PHE A 102 50.16 45.37 -61.29
N GLN A 103 50.81 45.64 -62.43
CA GLN A 103 50.14 45.99 -63.67
C GLN A 103 50.79 45.30 -64.88
N ILE A 104 50.00 45.04 -65.91
CA ILE A 104 50.44 44.51 -67.22
C ILE A 104 50.13 45.55 -68.31
N ALA A 105 51.08 45.78 -69.20
CA ALA A 105 50.89 46.67 -70.34
C ALA A 105 50.00 45.98 -71.39
N ALA A 106 48.88 46.61 -71.72
CA ALA A 106 48.11 46.26 -72.92
C ALA A 106 48.73 46.90 -74.18
N ASP A 107 49.31 48.09 -74.00
CA ASP A 107 50.12 48.81 -74.98
C ASP A 107 51.09 49.71 -74.19
N TYR A 108 52.38 49.39 -74.23
CA TYR A 108 53.40 50.09 -73.46
C TYR A 108 53.67 51.49 -74.01
N GLU A 109 53.70 51.65 -75.34
CA GLU A 109 53.94 52.93 -76.01
C GLU A 109 52.77 53.90 -75.82
N ALA A 110 51.53 53.39 -75.85
CA ALA A 110 50.34 54.18 -75.55
C ALA A 110 50.07 54.33 -74.04
N SER A 111 50.96 53.86 -73.16
CA SER A 111 50.83 53.91 -71.69
C SER A 111 49.50 53.31 -71.17
N LYS A 112 49.00 52.26 -71.80
CA LYS A 112 47.77 51.56 -71.37
C LYS A 112 48.10 50.38 -70.47
N TRP A 113 47.71 50.47 -69.20
CA TRP A 113 47.98 49.48 -68.16
C TRP A 113 46.69 48.84 -67.64
N LYS A 114 46.72 47.52 -67.43
CA LYS A 114 45.67 46.77 -66.75
C LYS A 114 46.19 46.29 -65.39
N SER A 115 45.41 46.51 -64.33
CA SER A 115 45.79 46.06 -62.99
C SER A 115 45.72 44.53 -62.87
N LEU A 116 46.78 43.94 -62.33
CA LEU A 116 46.88 42.56 -61.84
C LEU A 116 46.99 42.52 -60.31
N THR A 117 46.64 43.62 -59.64
CA THR A 117 46.71 43.72 -58.18
C THR A 117 45.59 42.90 -57.54
N MET A 118 45.94 42.00 -56.62
CA MET A 118 44.99 41.16 -55.88
C MET A 118 44.39 41.88 -54.67
N ALA A 119 43.36 41.31 -54.05
CA ALA A 119 42.67 41.89 -52.91
C ALA A 119 43.58 42.07 -51.68
N ARG A 120 44.57 41.19 -51.50
CA ARG A 120 45.55 41.27 -50.40
C ARG A 120 46.97 41.39 -50.94
N ARG A 121 47.79 42.22 -50.30
CA ARG A 121 49.21 42.40 -50.64
C ARG A 121 49.98 41.08 -50.77
N ARG A 122 49.78 40.13 -49.84
CA ARG A 122 50.47 38.82 -49.87
C ARG A 122 50.09 37.99 -51.10
N GLU A 123 48.86 38.11 -51.59
CA GLU A 123 48.42 37.42 -52.80
C GLU A 123 49.04 38.08 -54.03
N THR A 124 49.18 39.41 -54.05
CA THR A 124 49.91 40.11 -55.12
C THR A 124 51.41 39.80 -55.09
N ASP A 125 52.05 39.77 -53.91
CA ASP A 125 53.44 39.34 -53.73
C ASP A 125 53.62 37.91 -54.28
N SER A 126 52.73 36.98 -53.92
CA SER A 126 52.75 35.60 -54.42
C SER A 126 52.49 35.50 -55.93
N ALA A 127 51.61 36.34 -56.48
CA ALA A 127 51.37 36.39 -57.93
C ALA A 127 52.61 36.86 -58.70
N ILE A 128 53.35 37.85 -58.16
CA ILE A 128 54.63 38.30 -58.74
C ILE A 128 55.67 37.18 -58.66
N GLU A 129 55.82 36.51 -57.51
CA GLU A 129 56.75 35.38 -57.35
C GLU A 129 56.39 34.20 -58.27
N THR A 130 55.10 33.89 -58.44
CA THR A 130 54.60 32.84 -59.34
C THR A 130 54.87 33.21 -60.80
N LEU A 131 54.66 34.47 -61.19
CA LEU A 131 54.95 34.94 -62.54
C LEU A 131 56.45 34.85 -62.86
N LEU A 132 57.30 35.31 -61.93
CA LEU A 132 58.75 35.22 -62.09
C LEU A 132 59.27 33.78 -61.95
N ARG A 133 58.47 32.88 -61.35
CA ARG A 133 58.83 31.50 -60.96
C ARG A 133 60.04 31.43 -60.03
N MET A 134 60.23 32.47 -59.24
CA MET A 134 61.34 32.59 -58.32
C MET A 134 60.93 33.48 -57.16
N ASN A 135 61.25 33.03 -55.94
CA ASN A 135 61.17 33.85 -54.74
C ASN A 135 62.44 34.71 -54.59
N TYR A 136 62.44 35.62 -53.63
CA TYR A 136 63.60 36.50 -53.36
C TYR A 136 64.92 35.74 -53.20
N ASP A 137 64.91 34.62 -52.48
CA ASP A 137 66.11 33.84 -52.20
C ASP A 137 66.63 33.14 -53.47
N THR A 138 65.74 32.71 -54.36
CA THR A 138 66.11 32.15 -55.66
C THR A 138 66.65 33.27 -56.58
N PHE A 139 66.00 34.44 -56.59
CA PHE A 139 66.43 35.58 -57.40
C PHE A 139 67.82 36.10 -56.99
N SER A 140 68.08 36.26 -55.70
CA SER A 140 69.37 36.71 -55.16
C SER A 140 70.50 35.69 -55.35
N ASN A 141 70.19 34.40 -55.46
CA ASN A 141 71.20 33.36 -55.67
C ASN A 141 71.42 33.02 -57.15
N ALA A 142 70.42 33.21 -58.02
CA ALA A 142 70.48 32.80 -59.42
C ALA A 142 70.70 33.95 -60.41
N SER A 143 70.04 35.10 -60.22
CA SER A 143 70.03 36.20 -61.19
C SER A 143 70.72 37.48 -60.69
N PHE A 144 70.97 37.60 -59.38
CA PHE A 144 71.42 38.84 -58.77
C PHE A 144 72.54 38.63 -57.73
N LEU A 145 73.80 38.79 -58.14
CA LEU A 145 74.94 38.62 -57.23
C LEU A 145 75.14 39.85 -56.33
N LEU A 146 74.72 39.74 -55.06
CA LEU A 146 74.96 40.75 -54.03
C LEU A 146 76.47 40.91 -53.76
N GLN A 147 76.91 42.16 -53.59
CA GLN A 147 78.31 42.46 -53.27
C GLN A 147 78.74 41.77 -51.96
N GLY A 148 79.80 40.96 -52.02
CA GLY A 148 80.30 40.18 -50.87
C GLY A 148 79.55 38.87 -50.60
N LYS A 149 78.61 38.48 -51.46
CA LYS A 149 77.78 37.27 -51.33
C LYS A 149 77.75 36.41 -52.61
N ALA A 150 78.77 36.52 -53.45
CA ALA A 150 78.86 35.73 -54.68
C ALA A 150 78.88 34.21 -54.40
N ASP A 151 79.35 33.80 -53.22
CA ASP A 151 79.47 32.40 -52.82
C ASP A 151 78.22 31.86 -52.07
N GLU A 152 77.14 32.65 -51.95
CA GLU A 152 75.98 32.32 -51.12
C GLU A 152 75.31 31.00 -51.54
N PHE A 153 75.19 30.74 -52.85
CA PHE A 153 74.68 29.48 -53.35
C PHE A 153 75.60 28.29 -53.01
N THR A 154 76.91 28.47 -53.15
CA THR A 154 77.93 27.43 -52.90
C THR A 154 78.02 27.06 -51.42
N MET A 155 77.79 28.03 -50.53
CA MET A 155 77.80 27.84 -49.07
C MET A 155 76.55 27.15 -48.49
N LYS A 156 75.43 27.08 -49.24
CA LYS A 156 74.20 26.41 -48.76
C LYS A 156 74.37 24.89 -48.67
N THR A 157 73.62 24.25 -47.77
CA THR A 157 73.65 22.79 -47.59
C THR A 157 73.11 22.03 -48.81
N ALA A 158 73.44 20.75 -48.95
CA ALA A 158 72.98 19.93 -50.07
C ALA A 158 71.43 19.88 -50.18
N GLY A 159 70.72 19.84 -49.04
CA GLY A 159 69.26 19.90 -49.00
C GLY A 159 68.70 21.22 -49.51
N GLN A 160 69.23 22.35 -49.01
CA GLN A 160 68.80 23.69 -49.42
C GLN A 160 69.12 23.99 -50.90
N ARG A 161 70.27 23.53 -51.40
CA ARG A 161 70.59 23.64 -52.83
C ARG A 161 69.62 22.84 -53.69
N LYS A 162 69.27 21.62 -53.27
CA LYS A 162 68.27 20.79 -53.95
C LYS A 162 66.90 21.46 -53.96
N GLU A 163 66.51 22.09 -52.86
CA GLU A 163 65.24 22.83 -52.75
C GLU A 163 65.19 24.03 -53.69
N ILE A 164 66.23 24.87 -53.70
CA ILE A 164 66.34 26.01 -54.65
C ILE A 164 66.28 25.54 -56.10
N LEU A 165 66.96 24.44 -56.44
CA LEU A 165 66.92 23.86 -57.78
C LEU A 165 65.56 23.23 -58.09
N ALA A 166 64.90 22.60 -57.12
CA ALA A 166 63.57 22.01 -57.29
C ALA A 166 62.49 23.09 -57.49
N ASP A 167 62.59 24.21 -56.78
CA ASP A 167 61.74 25.39 -56.98
C ASP A 167 61.96 26.00 -58.36
N LEU A 168 63.22 26.23 -58.75
CA LEU A 168 63.57 26.81 -60.06
C LEU A 168 63.10 25.93 -61.23
N LEU A 169 63.19 24.60 -61.08
CA LEU A 169 62.74 23.63 -62.09
C LEU A 169 61.24 23.29 -61.97
N GLY A 170 60.53 23.79 -60.95
CA GLY A 170 59.10 23.53 -60.73
C GLY A 170 58.77 22.07 -60.39
N VAL A 171 59.72 21.30 -59.85
CA VAL A 171 59.57 19.85 -59.61
C VAL A 171 58.81 19.54 -58.31
N ASN A 172 58.53 20.56 -57.50
CA ASN A 172 57.81 20.43 -56.23
C ASN A 172 56.33 20.03 -56.39
N GLU A 173 55.73 20.24 -57.58
CA GLU A 173 54.37 19.78 -57.90
C GLU A 173 54.19 18.26 -57.74
N TRP A 174 55.24 17.46 -57.97
CA TRP A 174 55.17 16.01 -57.82
C TRP A 174 54.96 15.56 -56.37
N ASN A 175 55.41 16.37 -55.40
CA ASN A 175 55.17 16.09 -53.99
C ASN A 175 53.69 16.29 -53.65
N ASN A 176 53.05 17.33 -54.20
CA ASN A 176 51.62 17.59 -54.04
C ASN A 176 50.78 16.43 -54.58
N TYR A 177 51.10 15.94 -55.79
CA TYR A 177 50.40 14.79 -56.37
C TYR A 177 50.56 13.53 -55.51
N ARG A 178 51.76 13.27 -54.99
CA ARG A 178 52.01 12.12 -54.11
C ARG A 178 51.15 12.17 -52.85
N GLU A 179 51.09 13.34 -52.21
CA GLU A 179 50.32 13.52 -50.98
C GLU A 179 48.81 13.36 -51.26
N ALA A 180 48.30 13.96 -52.32
CA ALA A 180 46.90 13.84 -52.72
C ALA A 180 46.49 12.38 -52.98
N VAL A 181 47.32 11.62 -53.71
CA VAL A 181 47.07 10.19 -53.99
C VAL A 181 47.13 9.35 -52.71
N SER A 182 48.11 9.60 -51.84
CA SER A 182 48.24 8.90 -50.55
C SER A 182 47.00 9.13 -49.67
N ASN A 183 46.53 10.36 -49.58
CA ASN A 183 45.34 10.69 -48.79
C ASN A 183 44.09 10.03 -49.35
N ARG A 184 43.92 10.02 -50.68
CA ARG A 184 42.80 9.32 -51.32
C ARG A 184 42.85 7.81 -51.07
N ARG A 185 44.02 7.18 -51.17
CA ARG A 185 44.18 5.75 -50.88
C ARG A 185 43.74 5.39 -49.47
N LYS A 186 44.20 6.16 -48.47
CA LYS A 186 43.83 5.98 -47.06
C LYS A 186 42.32 6.11 -46.83
N GLN A 187 41.66 7.05 -47.52
CA GLN A 187 40.21 7.22 -47.41
C GLN A 187 39.45 6.00 -47.93
N GLU A 188 39.85 5.44 -49.08
CA GLU A 188 39.20 4.25 -49.63
C GLU A 188 39.49 2.99 -48.80
N GLU A 189 40.70 2.85 -48.25
CA GLU A 189 41.05 1.77 -47.31
C GLU A 189 40.15 1.79 -46.06
N ASN A 190 39.99 2.97 -45.44
CA ASN A 190 39.11 3.13 -44.28
C ASN A 190 37.64 2.85 -44.62
N ARG A 191 37.18 3.28 -45.81
CA ARG A 191 35.82 3.02 -46.27
C ARG A 191 35.58 1.53 -46.48
N THR A 192 36.56 0.81 -47.03
CA THR A 192 36.48 -0.64 -47.22
C THR A 192 36.37 -1.36 -45.88
N LEU A 193 37.24 -1.01 -44.91
CA LEU A 193 37.20 -1.58 -43.56
C LEU A 193 35.85 -1.36 -42.85
N LEU A 194 35.24 -0.17 -43.03
CA LEU A 194 33.93 0.12 -42.46
C LEU A 194 32.84 -0.76 -43.08
N ILE A 195 32.84 -0.90 -44.42
CA ILE A 195 31.86 -1.72 -45.14
C ILE A 195 32.02 -3.19 -44.75
N ASP A 196 33.25 -3.70 -44.68
CA ASP A 196 33.52 -5.09 -44.29
C ASP A 196 33.04 -5.36 -42.85
N GLY A 197 33.26 -4.41 -41.93
CA GLY A 197 32.72 -4.50 -40.56
C GLY A 197 31.19 -4.55 -40.54
N GLN A 198 30.53 -3.65 -41.28
CA GLN A 198 29.07 -3.64 -41.40
C GLN A 198 28.52 -4.92 -42.03
N MET A 199 29.21 -5.48 -43.03
CA MET A 199 28.83 -6.75 -43.63
C MET A 199 28.96 -7.89 -42.61
N GLY A 200 30.03 -7.92 -41.82
CA GLY A 200 30.20 -8.91 -40.76
C GLY A 200 29.09 -8.87 -39.71
N ASP A 201 28.69 -7.68 -39.28
CA ASP A 201 27.58 -7.49 -38.33
C ASP A 201 26.25 -7.99 -38.92
N ILE A 202 25.97 -7.66 -40.18
CA ILE A 202 24.77 -8.12 -40.89
C ILE A 202 24.76 -9.64 -41.05
N GLU A 203 25.89 -10.24 -41.44
CA GLU A 203 26.02 -11.70 -41.57
C GLU A 203 25.81 -12.41 -40.22
N GLN A 204 26.34 -11.85 -39.13
CA GLN A 204 26.14 -12.39 -37.79
C GLN A 204 24.66 -12.32 -37.35
N GLU A 205 23.95 -11.26 -37.72
CA GLU A 205 22.52 -11.13 -37.44
C GLU A 205 21.68 -12.09 -38.28
N LEU A 206 21.97 -12.21 -39.58
CA LEU A 206 21.31 -13.16 -40.48
C LEU A 206 21.54 -14.61 -40.05
N ALA A 207 22.73 -14.94 -39.54
CA ALA A 207 23.01 -16.27 -38.99
C ALA A 207 22.11 -16.66 -37.80
N GLN A 208 21.53 -15.68 -37.11
CA GLN A 208 20.59 -15.91 -36.00
C GLN A 208 19.13 -15.96 -36.45
N GLU A 209 18.81 -15.67 -37.71
CA GLU A 209 17.43 -15.56 -38.20
C GLU A 209 16.63 -16.84 -37.97
N ASP A 210 17.18 -17.99 -38.36
CA ASP A 210 16.51 -19.29 -38.22
C ASP A 210 16.28 -19.65 -36.75
N ALA A 211 17.28 -19.40 -35.89
CA ALA A 211 17.16 -19.63 -34.45
C ALA A 211 16.09 -18.73 -33.82
N ARG A 212 16.03 -17.45 -34.21
CA ARG A 212 15.01 -16.50 -33.74
C ARG A 212 13.61 -16.88 -34.23
N LYS A 213 13.45 -17.28 -35.49
CA LYS A 213 12.18 -17.77 -36.04
C LYS A 213 11.71 -19.03 -35.32
N ALA A 214 12.59 -20.00 -35.12
CA ALA A 214 12.26 -21.22 -34.38
C ALA A 214 11.85 -20.92 -32.93
N ALA A 215 12.58 -20.03 -32.24
CA ALA A 215 12.24 -19.60 -30.89
C ALA A 215 10.88 -18.87 -30.84
N TYR A 216 10.60 -18.00 -31.82
CA TYR A 216 9.32 -17.32 -31.95
C TYR A 216 8.17 -18.30 -32.17
N GLU A 217 8.33 -19.25 -33.10
CA GLU A 217 7.31 -20.27 -33.38
C GLU A 217 7.04 -21.16 -32.16
N ALA A 218 8.08 -21.59 -31.45
CA ALA A 218 7.97 -22.35 -30.21
C ALA A 218 7.22 -21.57 -29.12
N ALA A 219 7.65 -20.33 -28.85
CA ALA A 219 6.99 -19.46 -27.87
C ALA A 219 5.53 -19.17 -28.26
N HIS A 220 5.25 -19.00 -29.55
CA HIS A 220 3.90 -18.73 -30.03
C HIS A 220 3.01 -19.99 -29.96
N ALA A 221 3.56 -21.18 -30.18
CA ALA A 221 2.85 -22.44 -29.97
C ALA A 221 2.52 -22.65 -28.49
N GLU A 222 3.49 -22.42 -27.59
CA GLU A 222 3.29 -22.50 -26.14
C GLU A 222 2.22 -21.52 -25.65
N HIS A 223 2.29 -20.26 -26.10
CA HIS A 223 1.27 -19.26 -25.77
C HIS A 223 -0.13 -19.68 -26.25
N ARG A 224 -0.25 -20.32 -27.42
CA ARG A 224 -1.52 -20.84 -27.93
C ARG A 224 -2.08 -21.95 -27.03
N LEU A 225 -1.23 -22.87 -26.57
CA LEU A 225 -1.62 -23.93 -25.64
C LEU A 225 -2.10 -23.34 -24.30
N ILE A 226 -1.31 -22.45 -23.71
CA ILE A 226 -1.66 -21.79 -22.44
C ILE A 226 -2.99 -21.02 -22.57
N LYS A 227 -3.20 -20.31 -23.69
CA LYS A 227 -4.45 -19.58 -23.94
C LYS A 227 -5.66 -20.52 -24.03
N GLN A 228 -5.51 -21.68 -24.68
CA GLN A 228 -6.57 -22.69 -24.73
C GLN A 228 -6.86 -23.28 -23.34
N GLU A 229 -5.82 -23.63 -22.58
CA GLU A 229 -6.00 -24.11 -21.20
C GLU A 229 -6.70 -23.08 -20.32
N LEU A 230 -6.31 -21.80 -20.41
CA LEU A 230 -6.96 -20.73 -19.67
C LEU A 230 -8.45 -20.63 -20.01
N GLN A 231 -8.79 -20.64 -21.31
CA GLN A 231 -10.18 -20.58 -21.76
C GLN A 231 -11.01 -21.77 -21.23
N THR A 232 -10.45 -22.99 -21.24
CA THR A 232 -11.15 -24.16 -20.68
C THR A 232 -11.35 -24.04 -19.16
N LYS A 233 -10.35 -23.54 -18.43
CA LYS A 233 -10.46 -23.33 -16.97
C LYS A 233 -11.45 -22.22 -16.63
N GLU A 234 -11.53 -21.16 -17.41
CA GLU A 234 -12.53 -20.09 -17.24
C GLU A 234 -13.96 -20.59 -17.49
N GLN A 235 -14.15 -21.41 -18.52
CA GLN A 235 -15.43 -22.08 -18.77
C GLN A 235 -15.82 -23.00 -17.60
N LEU A 236 -14.89 -23.82 -17.12
CA LEU A 236 -15.11 -24.70 -15.98
C LEU A 236 -15.46 -23.91 -14.70
N LEU A 237 -14.75 -22.81 -14.43
CA LEU A 237 -15.03 -21.93 -13.31
C LEU A 237 -16.44 -21.33 -13.40
N THR A 238 -16.84 -20.91 -14.60
CA THR A 238 -18.16 -20.32 -14.85
C THR A 238 -19.27 -21.35 -14.63
N GLN A 239 -19.11 -22.57 -15.15
CA GLN A 239 -20.02 -23.69 -14.89
C GLN A 239 -20.08 -24.04 -13.40
N THR A 240 -18.94 -24.11 -12.73
CA THR A 240 -18.87 -24.40 -11.30
C THR A 240 -19.62 -23.33 -10.48
N ARG A 241 -19.46 -22.05 -10.81
CA ARG A 241 -20.22 -20.96 -10.17
C ARG A 241 -21.72 -21.08 -10.40
N GLN A 242 -22.14 -21.38 -11.62
CA GLN A 242 -23.56 -21.58 -11.95
C GLN A 242 -24.15 -22.76 -11.16
N THR A 243 -23.43 -23.89 -11.09
CA THR A 243 -23.88 -25.06 -10.30
C THR A 243 -23.93 -24.76 -8.81
N ALA A 244 -22.95 -24.03 -8.25
CA ALA A 244 -22.96 -23.63 -6.85
C ALA A 244 -24.16 -22.72 -6.51
N GLU A 245 -24.47 -21.78 -7.40
CA GLU A 245 -25.65 -20.91 -7.23
C GLU A 245 -26.95 -21.72 -7.32
N LEU A 246 -27.07 -22.64 -8.29
CA LEU A 246 -28.21 -23.55 -8.39
C LEU A 246 -28.39 -24.40 -7.12
N ILE A 247 -27.31 -24.98 -6.59
CA ILE A 247 -27.34 -25.75 -5.34
C ILE A 247 -27.80 -24.86 -4.17
N ASN A 248 -27.35 -23.60 -4.11
CA ASN A 248 -27.76 -22.67 -3.06
C ASN A 248 -29.25 -22.33 -3.15
N GLN A 249 -29.76 -22.11 -4.36
CA GLN A 249 -31.19 -21.91 -4.62
C GLN A 249 -32.01 -23.15 -4.21
N GLN A 250 -31.56 -24.35 -4.58
CA GLN A 250 -32.19 -25.61 -4.17
C GLN A 250 -32.18 -25.78 -2.65
N LYS A 251 -31.08 -25.45 -1.95
CA LYS A 251 -31.01 -25.48 -0.48
C LYS A 251 -32.04 -24.55 0.15
N LYS A 252 -32.18 -23.32 -0.36
CA LYS A 252 -33.20 -22.36 0.10
C LYS A 252 -34.61 -22.90 -0.13
N GLN A 253 -34.88 -23.49 -1.30
CA GLN A 253 -36.16 -24.13 -1.61
C GLN A 253 -36.46 -25.28 -0.65
N VAL A 254 -35.53 -26.20 -0.45
CA VAL A 254 -35.68 -27.33 0.49
C VAL A 254 -35.94 -26.83 1.90
N HIS A 255 -35.22 -25.81 2.37
CA HIS A 255 -35.46 -25.22 3.68
C HIS A 255 -36.86 -24.60 3.79
N SER A 256 -37.31 -23.88 2.77
CA SER A 256 -38.66 -23.29 2.74
C SER A 256 -39.76 -24.37 2.74
N LEU A 257 -39.54 -25.47 2.01
CA LEU A 257 -40.45 -26.61 1.97
C LEU A 257 -40.48 -27.36 3.30
N ALA A 258 -39.34 -27.50 3.98
CA ALA A 258 -39.26 -28.11 5.30
C ALA A 258 -40.04 -27.28 6.34
N LEU A 259 -39.90 -25.95 6.32
CA LEU A 259 -40.70 -25.06 7.18
C LEU A 259 -42.20 -25.13 6.85
N ALA A 260 -42.55 -25.20 5.56
CA ALA A 260 -43.95 -25.36 5.14
C ALA A 260 -44.53 -26.71 5.61
N LEU A 261 -43.74 -27.78 5.51
CA LEU A 261 -44.13 -29.11 5.99
C LEU A 261 -44.33 -29.12 7.51
N GLU A 262 -43.44 -28.50 8.28
CA GLU A 262 -43.58 -28.40 9.74
C GLU A 262 -44.87 -27.64 10.12
N ARG A 263 -45.17 -26.55 9.42
CA ARG A 263 -46.42 -25.79 9.62
C ARG A 263 -47.64 -26.65 9.28
N ALA A 264 -47.62 -27.35 8.16
CA ALA A 264 -48.70 -28.23 7.73
C ALA A 264 -48.91 -29.39 8.73
N GLN A 265 -47.83 -29.97 9.26
CA GLN A 265 -47.89 -31.02 10.29
C GLN A 265 -48.49 -30.50 11.60
N LYS A 266 -48.08 -29.30 12.05
CA LYS A 266 -48.69 -28.65 13.23
C LYS A 266 -50.18 -28.36 13.01
N GLN A 267 -50.55 -27.86 11.84
CA GLN A 267 -51.95 -27.63 11.48
C GLN A 267 -52.75 -28.93 11.47
N LEU A 268 -52.20 -29.99 10.87
CA LEU A 268 -52.83 -31.31 10.85
C LEU A 268 -53.01 -31.86 12.27
N GLY A 269 -52.00 -31.76 13.13
CA GLY A 269 -52.10 -32.17 14.54
C GLY A 269 -53.20 -31.43 15.29
N ASN A 270 -53.27 -30.10 15.13
CA ASN A 270 -54.34 -29.30 15.74
C ASN A 270 -55.73 -29.69 15.21
N LEU A 271 -55.85 -29.95 13.91
CA LEU A 271 -57.11 -30.40 13.30
C LEU A 271 -57.50 -31.80 13.80
N GLN A 272 -56.54 -32.70 13.99
CA GLN A 272 -56.77 -34.03 14.56
C GLN A 272 -57.24 -33.94 16.01
N THR A 273 -56.57 -33.16 16.87
CA THR A 273 -57.02 -32.95 18.26
C THR A 273 -58.42 -32.34 18.31
N ASN A 274 -58.72 -31.36 17.45
CA ASN A 274 -60.05 -30.77 17.37
C ASN A 274 -61.10 -31.79 16.90
N HIS A 275 -60.74 -32.63 15.93
CA HIS A 275 -61.63 -33.69 15.44
C HIS A 275 -61.92 -34.72 16.54
N GLU A 276 -60.91 -35.18 17.27
CA GLU A 276 -61.06 -36.09 18.41
C GLU A 276 -61.94 -35.47 19.49
N LYS A 277 -61.74 -34.19 19.81
CA LYS A 277 -62.58 -33.46 20.76
C LYS A 277 -64.04 -33.40 20.30
N GLN A 278 -64.28 -33.04 19.04
CA GLN A 278 -65.63 -32.99 18.49
C GLN A 278 -66.29 -34.38 18.43
N GLN A 279 -65.52 -35.43 18.13
CA GLN A 279 -66.02 -36.81 18.20
C GLN A 279 -66.40 -37.20 19.63
N ALA A 280 -65.57 -36.87 20.62
CA ALA A 280 -65.85 -37.15 22.03
C ALA A 280 -67.09 -36.37 22.52
N GLU A 281 -67.21 -35.08 22.17
CA GLU A 281 -68.40 -34.28 22.46
C GLU A 281 -69.65 -34.88 21.82
N ARG A 282 -69.57 -35.26 20.53
CA ARG A 282 -70.67 -35.91 19.82
C ARG A 282 -71.05 -37.25 20.45
N ALA A 283 -70.08 -38.07 20.85
CA ALA A 283 -70.33 -39.33 21.55
C ALA A 283 -71.02 -39.09 22.89
N GLY A 284 -70.57 -38.07 23.65
CA GLY A 284 -71.22 -37.64 24.89
C GLY A 284 -72.66 -37.22 24.68
N TYR A 285 -72.95 -36.37 23.68
CA TYR A 285 -74.31 -35.98 23.34
C TYR A 285 -75.17 -37.17 22.87
N THR A 286 -74.58 -38.11 22.12
CA THR A 286 -75.29 -39.31 21.65
C THR A 286 -75.66 -40.21 22.83
N ALA A 287 -74.77 -40.42 23.80
CA ALA A 287 -75.06 -41.20 25.01
C ALA A 287 -76.19 -40.57 25.84
N VAL A 288 -76.23 -39.24 25.95
CA VAL A 288 -77.34 -38.53 26.61
C VAL A 288 -78.65 -38.70 25.84
N LEU A 289 -78.61 -38.65 24.51
CA LEU A 289 -79.79 -38.87 23.67
C LEU A 289 -80.30 -40.31 23.71
N GLU A 290 -79.42 -41.30 23.81
CA GLU A 290 -79.79 -42.71 24.01
C GLU A 290 -80.52 -42.91 25.35
N GLN A 291 -80.12 -42.15 26.37
CA GLN A 291 -80.79 -42.13 27.68
C GLN A 291 -82.04 -41.23 27.70
N ALA A 292 -82.39 -40.53 26.61
CA ALA A 292 -83.50 -39.57 26.60
C ALA A 292 -84.84 -40.23 26.96
N ALA A 293 -85.12 -41.42 26.41
CA ALA A 293 -86.36 -42.14 26.72
C ALA A 293 -86.43 -42.55 28.20
N GLU A 294 -85.30 -42.92 28.81
CA GLU A 294 -85.21 -43.26 30.23
C GLU A 294 -85.33 -42.01 31.11
N ILE A 295 -84.68 -40.91 30.73
CA ILE A 295 -84.79 -39.61 31.43
C ILE A 295 -86.23 -39.09 31.38
N GLU A 296 -86.88 -39.14 30.22
CA GLU A 296 -88.29 -38.76 30.07
C GLU A 296 -89.23 -39.68 30.89
N GLN A 297 -88.96 -40.98 30.91
CA GLN A 297 -89.71 -41.92 31.75
C GLN A 297 -89.51 -41.65 33.25
N GLN A 298 -88.28 -41.41 33.69
CA GLN A 298 -87.97 -41.05 35.08
C GLN A 298 -88.57 -39.69 35.46
N GLN A 299 -88.60 -38.72 34.55
CA GLN A 299 -89.27 -37.45 34.74
C GLN A 299 -90.78 -37.64 34.91
N GLN A 300 -91.42 -38.47 34.08
CA GLN A 300 -92.84 -38.80 34.23
C GLN A 300 -93.13 -39.53 35.54
N ALA A 301 -92.27 -40.48 35.92
CA ALA A 301 -92.37 -41.18 37.19
C ALA A 301 -92.21 -40.22 38.39
N TRP A 302 -91.27 -39.27 38.30
CA TRP A 302 -91.10 -38.21 39.31
C TRP A 302 -92.31 -37.28 39.38
N GLN A 303 -92.89 -36.87 38.25
CA GLN A 303 -94.11 -36.05 38.21
C GLN A 303 -95.31 -36.81 38.81
N ALA A 304 -95.44 -38.10 38.53
CA ALA A 304 -96.47 -38.95 39.12
C ALA A 304 -96.27 -39.11 40.63
N ALA A 305 -95.02 -39.27 41.08
CA ALA A 305 -94.67 -39.32 42.50
C ALA A 305 -94.93 -37.98 43.20
N ASP A 306 -94.59 -36.83 42.59
CA ASP A 306 -94.87 -35.49 43.12
C ASP A 306 -96.38 -35.24 43.23
N ALA A 307 -97.16 -35.61 42.20
CA ALA A 307 -98.62 -35.53 42.23
C ALA A 307 -99.21 -36.43 43.33
N ALA A 308 -98.66 -37.63 43.54
CA ALA A 308 -99.07 -38.52 44.63
C ALA A 308 -98.75 -37.91 46.00
N VAL A 309 -97.55 -37.33 46.19
CA VAL A 309 -97.17 -36.63 47.42
C VAL A 309 -98.10 -35.46 47.71
N ARG A 310 -98.43 -34.63 46.70
CA ARG A 310 -99.41 -33.55 46.85
C ARG A 310 -100.79 -34.07 47.26
N GLY A 311 -101.26 -35.17 46.63
CA GLY A 311 -102.52 -35.81 47.02
C GLY A 311 -102.51 -36.39 48.44
N TRP A 312 -101.37 -36.89 48.91
CA TRP A 312 -101.20 -37.32 50.30
C TRP A 312 -101.14 -36.14 51.28
N GLN A 313 -100.53 -35.02 50.90
CA GLN A 313 -100.54 -33.78 51.68
C GLN A 313 -101.95 -33.21 51.82
N GLU A 314 -102.73 -33.16 50.74
CA GLU A 314 -104.15 -32.73 50.80
C GLU A 314 -104.97 -33.63 51.75
N LYS A 315 -104.78 -34.95 51.69
CA LYS A 315 -105.43 -35.89 52.61
C LYS A 315 -104.96 -35.70 54.06
N ALA A 316 -103.68 -35.43 54.28
CA ALA A 316 -103.13 -35.14 55.61
C ALA A 316 -103.69 -33.82 56.17
N ASP A 317 -103.84 -32.79 55.34
CA ASP A 317 -104.45 -31.51 55.73
C ASP A 317 -105.92 -31.67 56.10
N VAL A 318 -106.69 -32.44 55.32
CA VAL A 318 -108.08 -32.78 55.64
C VAL A 318 -108.18 -33.58 56.94
N PHE A 319 -107.29 -34.57 57.14
CA PHE A 319 -107.23 -35.35 58.38
C PHE A 319 -106.90 -34.47 59.58
N ASN A 320 -105.89 -33.61 59.49
CA ASN A 320 -105.50 -32.68 60.55
C ASN A 320 -106.62 -31.67 60.87
N LYS A 321 -107.35 -31.21 59.85
CA LYS A 321 -108.51 -30.32 60.03
C LYS A 321 -109.64 -31.02 60.78
N LEU A 322 -110.01 -32.23 60.38
CA LEU A 322 -111.01 -33.05 61.08
C LEU A 322 -110.58 -33.41 62.51
N GLN A 323 -109.27 -33.69 62.73
CA GLN A 323 -108.73 -33.97 64.05
C GLN A 323 -108.79 -32.74 64.97
N ASN A 324 -108.51 -31.55 64.44
CA ASN A 324 -108.64 -30.29 65.16
C ASN A 324 -110.10 -29.93 65.46
N GLU A 325 -111.05 -30.25 64.57
CA GLU A 325 -112.49 -30.09 64.82
C GLU A 325 -113.04 -31.10 65.84
N LYS A 326 -112.48 -32.31 65.91
CA LYS A 326 -112.83 -33.34 66.92
C LYS A 326 -112.37 -32.97 68.34
N ARG A 327 -111.20 -32.34 68.46
CA ARG A 327 -110.53 -31.99 69.72
C ARG A 327 -111.41 -31.19 70.72
N PRO A 328 -112.15 -30.13 70.32
CA PRO A 328 -113.04 -29.42 71.24
C PRO A 328 -114.22 -30.27 71.72
N PHE A 329 -114.74 -31.19 70.89
CA PHE A 329 -115.79 -32.12 71.31
C PHE A 329 -115.27 -33.17 72.31
N GLU A 330 -114.07 -33.72 72.10
CA GLU A 330 -113.40 -34.61 73.07
C GLU A 330 -113.10 -33.90 74.39
N LEU A 331 -112.65 -32.63 74.34
CA LEU A 331 -112.46 -31.79 75.53
C LEU A 331 -113.77 -31.55 76.27
N THR A 332 -114.86 -31.27 75.54
CA THR A 332 -116.19 -31.09 76.13
C THR A 332 -116.70 -32.38 76.78
N ILE A 333 -116.50 -33.53 76.13
CA ILE A 333 -116.84 -34.86 76.69
C ILE A 333 -116.00 -35.15 77.95
N ALA A 334 -114.70 -34.88 77.92
CA ALA A 334 -113.80 -35.07 79.06
C ALA A 334 -114.16 -34.14 80.23
N GLN A 335 -114.47 -32.87 79.96
CA GLN A 335 -114.93 -31.91 80.98
C GLN A 335 -116.28 -32.32 81.57
N THR A 336 -117.21 -32.80 80.74
CA THR A 336 -118.54 -33.25 81.20
C THR A 336 -118.43 -34.54 82.01
N LYS A 337 -117.55 -35.47 81.60
CA LYS A 337 -117.24 -36.70 82.33
C LYS A 337 -116.60 -36.38 83.68
N SER A 338 -115.61 -35.50 83.73
CA SER A 338 -114.96 -35.06 84.98
C SER A 338 -115.95 -34.33 85.90
N ARG A 339 -116.86 -33.51 85.36
CA ARG A 339 -117.94 -32.87 86.13
C ARG A 339 -118.93 -33.88 86.72
N LEU A 340 -119.32 -34.89 85.94
CA LEU A 340 -120.20 -35.98 86.40
C LEU A 340 -119.51 -36.89 87.43
N GLU A 341 -118.21 -37.17 87.27
CA GLU A 341 -117.40 -37.91 88.24
C GLU A 341 -117.22 -37.13 89.55
N GLN A 342 -117.04 -35.80 89.50
CA GLN A 342 -117.04 -34.93 90.68
C GLN A 342 -118.41 -34.87 91.37
N GLN A 343 -119.52 -34.87 90.62
CA GLN A 343 -120.87 -34.95 91.19
C GLN A 343 -121.17 -36.34 91.79
N LEU A 344 -120.68 -37.42 91.19
CA LEU A 344 -120.78 -38.77 91.73
C LEU A 344 -119.97 -38.91 93.01
N ALA A 345 -118.75 -38.37 93.04
CA ALA A 345 -117.88 -38.38 94.22
C ALA A 345 -118.47 -37.54 95.37
N SER A 346 -119.10 -36.40 95.10
CA SER A 346 -119.74 -35.58 96.15
C SER A 346 -121.00 -36.22 96.72
N LEU A 347 -121.81 -36.89 95.89
CA LEU A 347 -123.00 -37.64 96.33
C LEU A 347 -122.62 -38.92 97.11
N GLN A 348 -121.58 -39.64 96.70
CA GLN A 348 -121.01 -40.78 97.45
C GLN A 348 -120.37 -40.34 98.78
N THR A 349 -119.85 -39.12 98.86
CA THR A 349 -119.34 -38.55 100.12
C THR A 349 -120.47 -38.15 101.07
N GLN A 350 -121.64 -37.75 100.56
CA GLN A 350 -122.83 -37.50 101.38
C GLN A 350 -123.50 -38.80 101.87
N GLU A 351 -123.53 -39.86 101.06
CA GLU A 351 -124.03 -41.19 101.45
C GLU A 351 -123.16 -41.84 102.54
N LYS A 352 -121.83 -41.73 102.43
CA LYS A 352 -120.89 -42.21 103.45
C LYS A 352 -120.92 -41.41 104.77
N ARG A 353 -121.30 -40.13 104.74
CA ARG A 353 -121.42 -39.28 105.95
C ARG A 353 -122.62 -39.63 106.84
N VAL A 354 -123.71 -40.13 106.26
CA VAL A 354 -124.91 -40.57 107.01
C VAL A 354 -124.70 -41.96 107.62
N ALA A 355 -123.90 -42.83 107.00
CA ALA A 355 -123.54 -44.15 107.53
C ALA A 355 -122.43 -44.10 108.62
N ALA A 356 -121.55 -43.10 108.58
CA ALA A 356 -120.44 -42.95 109.54
C ALA A 356 -120.89 -42.49 110.95
N MET A 357 -121.92 -41.64 111.06
CA MET A 357 -122.43 -41.16 112.37
C MET A 357 -123.15 -42.23 113.21
N GLN A 358 -123.50 -43.39 112.63
CA GLN A 358 -124.12 -44.52 113.32
C GLN A 358 -123.13 -45.62 113.74
N THR A 359 -121.86 -45.54 113.30
CA THR A 359 -120.84 -46.60 113.51
C THR A 359 -119.67 -46.11 114.40
N GLU A 360 -119.53 -44.79 114.61
CA GLU A 360 -118.47 -44.15 115.43
C GLU A 360 -118.66 -44.25 116.96
N GLN A 361 -119.78 -44.82 117.44
CA GLN A 361 -120.05 -44.96 118.89
C GLN A 361 -119.47 -46.24 119.51
N THR A 362 -119.09 -47.26 118.71
CA THR A 362 -118.81 -48.61 119.24
C THR A 362 -117.41 -49.17 118.96
N GLN A 363 -116.55 -48.49 118.19
CA GLN A 363 -115.19 -48.96 117.93
C GLN A 363 -114.16 -47.80 117.97
N VAL A 364 -113.83 -47.29 119.14
CA VAL A 364 -112.70 -47.82 119.94
C VAL A 364 -111.38 -47.54 119.23
N GLN A 365 -110.54 -46.64 119.76
CA GLN A 365 -109.79 -46.92 120.99
C GLN A 365 -108.82 -48.13 120.83
N ALA A 366 -108.53 -48.59 119.60
CA ALA A 366 -107.69 -49.77 119.36
C ALA A 366 -106.48 -49.60 118.42
N GLN A 367 -106.32 -48.53 117.64
CA GLN A 367 -105.24 -48.48 116.62
C GLN A 367 -104.46 -47.15 116.59
N LEU A 368 -104.06 -46.71 117.78
CA LEU A 368 -103.19 -45.57 118.08
C LEU A 368 -101.71 -45.98 118.26
N THR A 369 -101.16 -46.97 117.55
CA THR A 369 -99.82 -47.47 117.98
C THR A 369 -98.89 -48.08 116.93
N GLN A 370 -98.92 -47.71 115.64
CA GLN A 370 -97.94 -48.35 114.73
C GLN A 370 -97.37 -47.58 113.54
N THR A 371 -97.71 -46.32 113.30
CA THR A 371 -97.27 -45.70 112.03
C THR A 371 -96.88 -44.24 112.20
N GLN A 372 -95.86 -44.02 113.02
CA GLN A 372 -95.27 -42.70 113.29
C GLN A 372 -93.74 -42.63 113.11
N THR A 373 -93.10 -43.58 112.42
CA THR A 373 -91.62 -43.59 112.32
C THR A 373 -91.09 -44.02 110.95
N ALA A 374 -91.19 -43.17 109.93
CA ALA A 374 -90.31 -43.23 108.75
C ALA A 374 -90.45 -41.98 107.86
N VAL A 375 -89.89 -40.85 108.31
CA VAL A 375 -89.84 -39.57 107.55
C VAL A 375 -88.43 -39.15 107.12
N ALA A 376 -87.32 -39.77 107.52
CA ALA A 376 -86.08 -38.99 107.64
C ALA A 376 -85.00 -39.08 106.53
N GLU A 377 -85.18 -39.73 105.39
CA GLU A 377 -84.13 -39.80 104.34
C GLU A 377 -84.82 -39.80 102.97
N LEU A 378 -84.66 -38.86 102.04
CA LEU A 378 -83.41 -38.42 101.42
C LEU A 378 -83.67 -37.13 100.64
N THR A 379 -83.30 -36.02 101.26
CA THR A 379 -83.18 -34.69 100.65
C THR A 379 -81.71 -34.47 100.29
N GLN A 380 -81.22 -35.00 99.16
CA GLN A 380 -79.93 -34.59 98.59
C GLN A 380 -79.66 -35.24 97.23
N GLN A 381 -79.81 -34.49 96.12
CA GLN A 381 -79.09 -34.64 94.82
C GLN A 381 -79.84 -33.85 93.71
N LEU A 382 -79.81 -32.51 93.74
CA LEU A 382 -78.72 -31.68 93.19
C LEU A 382 -78.80 -31.52 91.66
N HIS A 383 -79.02 -30.26 91.27
CA HIS A 383 -79.00 -29.66 89.95
C HIS A 383 -77.65 -29.75 89.21
N ALA A 384 -77.69 -29.94 87.88
CA ALA A 384 -76.90 -29.19 86.87
C ALA A 384 -77.17 -29.69 85.44
N PHE A 385 -77.68 -28.84 84.53
CA PHE A 385 -77.15 -28.64 83.16
C PHE A 385 -77.95 -27.57 82.38
N THR A 386 -77.52 -26.32 82.43
CA THR A 386 -77.86 -25.30 81.43
C THR A 386 -76.71 -24.29 81.36
N ALA A 387 -75.76 -24.49 80.44
CA ALA A 387 -74.85 -23.46 79.94
C ALA A 387 -73.98 -24.05 78.81
N ASP A 388 -74.33 -23.84 77.54
CA ASP A 388 -73.47 -24.22 76.41
C ASP A 388 -73.72 -23.40 75.12
N GLU A 389 -73.86 -22.06 75.24
CA GLU A 389 -74.20 -21.21 74.08
C GLU A 389 -73.30 -19.97 73.88
N GLN A 390 -72.27 -19.75 74.71
CA GLN A 390 -71.46 -18.51 74.65
C GLN A 390 -70.02 -18.68 74.13
N ALA A 391 -69.53 -19.89 73.82
CA ALA A 391 -68.12 -20.10 73.45
C ALA A 391 -67.78 -20.01 71.94
N PHE A 392 -68.76 -19.91 71.03
CA PHE A 392 -68.53 -20.08 69.58
C PHE A 392 -68.23 -18.78 68.80
N ALA A 393 -68.45 -17.60 69.39
CA ALA A 393 -68.45 -16.33 68.65
C ALA A 393 -67.07 -15.63 68.54
N GLU A 394 -66.13 -15.87 69.46
CA GLU A 394 -64.87 -15.11 69.52
C GLU A 394 -63.71 -15.70 68.69
N ALA A 395 -63.79 -16.97 68.28
CA ALA A 395 -62.70 -17.64 67.56
C ALA A 395 -62.63 -17.30 66.05
N ARG A 396 -63.68 -16.71 65.46
CA ARG A 396 -63.83 -16.53 64.01
C ARG A 396 -63.19 -15.26 63.46
N THR A 397 -63.00 -14.22 64.26
CA THR A 397 -62.46 -12.92 63.85
C THR A 397 -60.93 -12.85 63.86
N THR A 398 -60.25 -13.69 64.64
CA THR A 398 -58.78 -13.74 64.74
C THR A 398 -58.13 -14.49 63.58
N LEU A 399 -58.83 -15.48 63.00
CA LEU A 399 -58.34 -16.28 61.87
C LEU A 399 -58.24 -15.47 60.55
N GLN A 400 -59.14 -14.50 60.35
CA GLN A 400 -59.28 -13.78 59.09
C GLN A 400 -58.22 -12.67 58.87
N LYS A 401 -57.57 -12.18 59.94
CA LYS A 401 -56.46 -11.21 59.86
C LYS A 401 -55.11 -11.87 59.57
N LEU A 402 -54.86 -13.06 60.11
CA LEU A 402 -53.61 -13.81 59.89
C LEU A 402 -53.49 -14.35 58.45
N GLU A 403 -54.62 -14.60 57.76
CA GLU A 403 -54.58 -15.10 56.37
C GLU A 403 -54.25 -14.02 55.30
N SER A 404 -54.50 -12.73 55.56
CA SER A 404 -54.18 -11.65 54.63
C SER A 404 -52.71 -11.24 54.66
N GLU A 405 -52.09 -11.21 55.84
CA GLU A 405 -50.65 -10.99 56.02
C GLU A 405 -49.82 -12.14 55.41
N ARG A 406 -50.30 -13.38 55.54
CA ARG A 406 -49.70 -14.59 54.94
C ARG A 406 -49.61 -14.54 53.41
N ASN A 407 -50.63 -14.00 52.74
CA ASN A 407 -50.66 -13.95 51.27
C ASN A 407 -49.70 -12.89 50.71
N LEU A 408 -49.49 -11.77 51.43
CA LEU A 408 -48.57 -10.71 51.02
C LEU A 408 -47.09 -11.19 51.07
N LEU A 409 -46.72 -11.87 52.16
CA LEU A 409 -45.36 -12.41 52.35
C LEU A 409 -45.01 -13.52 51.35
N ARG A 410 -45.99 -14.37 50.97
CA ARG A 410 -45.80 -15.37 49.90
C ARG A 410 -45.57 -14.74 48.52
N GLN A 411 -46.19 -13.60 48.24
CA GLN A 411 -46.02 -12.90 46.96
C GLN A 411 -44.64 -12.24 46.84
N GLU A 412 -44.14 -11.64 47.94
CA GLU A 412 -42.77 -11.09 48.06
C GLU A 412 -41.72 -12.19 47.92
N HIS A 413 -41.89 -13.33 48.61
CA HIS A 413 -41.01 -14.50 48.49
C HIS A 413 -40.97 -15.05 47.04
N GLY A 414 -42.11 -15.13 46.35
CA GLY A 414 -42.19 -15.61 44.96
C GLY A 414 -41.48 -14.72 43.93
N GLN A 415 -41.44 -13.39 44.15
CA GLN A 415 -40.65 -12.48 43.31
C GLN A 415 -39.16 -12.60 43.57
N LEU A 416 -38.73 -12.66 44.84
CA LEU A 416 -37.33 -12.82 45.21
C LEU A 416 -36.77 -14.19 44.81
N GLN A 417 -37.59 -15.26 44.83
CA GLN A 417 -37.19 -16.59 44.35
C GLN A 417 -36.87 -16.61 42.84
N LYS A 418 -37.63 -15.88 42.02
CA LYS A 418 -37.33 -15.72 40.58
C LYS A 418 -36.03 -14.96 40.36
N GLN A 419 -35.79 -13.90 41.15
CA GLN A 419 -34.54 -13.14 41.10
C GLN A 419 -33.34 -14.00 41.55
N ALA A 420 -33.48 -14.84 42.58
CA ALA A 420 -32.44 -15.76 43.04
C ALA A 420 -32.06 -16.81 41.97
N GLN A 421 -33.05 -17.38 41.26
CA GLN A 421 -32.80 -18.27 40.11
C GLN A 421 -32.07 -17.57 38.96
N GLN A 422 -32.36 -16.28 38.76
CA GLN A 422 -31.74 -15.46 37.72
C GLN A 422 -30.29 -15.08 38.08
N VAL A 423 -30.00 -14.87 39.37
CA VAL A 423 -28.65 -14.66 39.92
C VAL A 423 -27.78 -15.90 39.78
N GLU A 424 -28.33 -17.10 40.00
CA GLU A 424 -27.56 -18.33 39.82
C GLU A 424 -27.16 -18.56 38.36
N LYS A 425 -28.04 -18.19 37.40
CA LYS A 425 -27.67 -18.12 35.99
C LYS A 425 -26.56 -17.10 35.72
N LEU A 426 -26.62 -15.92 36.35
CA LEU A 426 -25.58 -14.90 36.23
C LEU A 426 -24.25 -15.33 36.84
N ARG A 427 -24.22 -16.17 37.89
CA ARG A 427 -22.99 -16.74 38.47
C ARG A 427 -22.34 -17.76 37.54
N ILE A 428 -23.14 -18.61 36.90
CA ILE A 428 -22.66 -19.55 35.87
C ILE A 428 -22.10 -18.76 34.68
N GLU A 429 -22.83 -17.73 34.22
CA GLU A 429 -22.38 -16.84 33.16
C GLU A 429 -21.07 -16.11 33.55
N HIS A 430 -20.97 -15.58 34.78
CA HIS A 430 -19.76 -14.93 35.29
C HIS A 430 -18.55 -15.86 35.18
N LYS A 431 -18.68 -17.13 35.59
CA LYS A 431 -17.61 -18.13 35.51
C LYS A 431 -17.19 -18.40 34.06
N GLN A 432 -18.15 -18.55 33.15
CA GLN A 432 -17.90 -18.78 31.73
C GLN A 432 -17.22 -17.58 31.06
N VAL A 433 -17.72 -16.36 31.31
CA VAL A 433 -17.16 -15.11 30.77
C VAL A 433 -15.77 -14.84 31.36
N THR A 434 -15.52 -15.18 32.64
CA THR A 434 -14.19 -15.08 33.26
C THR A 434 -13.18 -16.01 32.58
N GLN A 435 -13.55 -17.28 32.34
CA GLN A 435 -12.70 -18.22 31.60
C GLN A 435 -12.47 -17.76 30.17
N HIS A 436 -13.50 -17.23 29.51
CA HIS A 436 -13.37 -16.70 28.16
C HIS A 436 -12.42 -15.50 28.12
N PHE A 437 -12.58 -14.53 29.03
CA PHE A 437 -11.71 -13.37 29.18
C PHE A 437 -10.25 -13.79 29.39
N ALA A 438 -9.99 -14.71 30.33
CA ALA A 438 -8.64 -15.24 30.56
C ALA A 438 -8.05 -15.87 29.30
N SER A 439 -8.81 -16.70 28.58
CA SER A 439 -8.36 -17.32 27.32
C SER A 439 -8.06 -16.30 26.22
N THR A 440 -8.87 -15.24 26.13
CA THR A 440 -8.66 -14.18 25.14
C THR A 440 -7.43 -13.33 25.46
N THR A 441 -7.17 -13.07 26.74
CA THR A 441 -5.97 -12.36 27.21
C THR A 441 -4.71 -13.16 26.89
N THR A 442 -4.67 -14.46 27.19
CA THR A 442 -3.51 -15.31 26.84
C THR A 442 -3.28 -15.37 25.33
N GLY A 443 -4.35 -15.40 24.53
CA GLY A 443 -4.25 -15.31 23.07
C GLY A 443 -3.69 -13.97 22.58
N LEU A 444 -4.06 -12.87 23.23
CA LEU A 444 -3.56 -11.53 22.89
C LEU A 444 -2.09 -11.35 23.25
N ASP A 445 -1.65 -11.87 24.40
CA ASP A 445 -0.25 -11.84 24.82
C ASP A 445 0.62 -12.63 23.84
N ARG A 446 0.15 -13.81 23.42
CA ARG A 446 0.83 -14.62 22.41
C ARG A 446 0.95 -13.89 21.07
N LEU A 447 -0.15 -13.35 20.54
CA LEU A 447 -0.15 -12.61 19.27
C LEU A 447 0.73 -11.36 19.34
N THR A 448 0.78 -10.70 20.50
CA THR A 448 1.65 -9.54 20.72
C THR A 448 3.12 -9.94 20.72
N ALA A 449 3.48 -11.08 21.32
CA ALA A 449 4.84 -11.60 21.27
C ALA A 449 5.25 -12.05 19.85
N GLU A 450 4.35 -12.70 19.10
CA GLU A 450 4.60 -13.11 17.71
C GLU A 450 4.80 -11.89 16.79
N ILE A 451 4.00 -10.83 16.95
CA ILE A 451 4.18 -9.57 16.19
C ILE A 451 5.50 -8.89 16.56
N ALA A 452 5.86 -8.82 17.84
CA ALA A 452 7.15 -8.24 18.26
C ALA A 452 8.35 -9.01 17.69
N ALA A 453 8.24 -10.33 17.55
CA ALA A 453 9.27 -11.13 16.89
C ALA A 453 9.36 -10.79 15.38
N LEU A 454 8.22 -10.61 14.70
CA LEU A 454 8.20 -10.19 13.29
C LEU A 454 8.76 -8.78 13.09
N ASP A 455 8.52 -7.84 14.01
CA ASP A 455 9.09 -6.50 13.96
C ASP A 455 10.63 -6.56 14.03
N SER A 456 11.18 -7.43 14.89
CA SER A 456 12.64 -7.67 14.94
C SER A 456 13.19 -8.27 13.63
N GLN A 457 12.43 -9.15 12.96
CA GLN A 457 12.79 -9.69 11.66
C GLN A 457 12.69 -8.65 10.54
N GLN A 458 11.80 -7.67 10.66
CA GLN A 458 11.65 -6.58 9.70
C GLN A 458 12.79 -5.55 9.81
N GLU A 459 13.28 -5.28 11.02
CA GLU A 459 14.51 -4.50 11.22
C GLU A 459 15.72 -5.22 10.62
N GLU A 460 15.85 -6.53 10.85
CA GLU A 460 16.94 -7.34 10.28
C GLU A 460 16.85 -7.40 8.75
N LEU A 461 15.65 -7.52 8.18
CA LEU A 461 15.42 -7.45 6.73
C LEU A 461 15.94 -6.12 6.17
N GLY A 462 15.59 -4.99 6.77
CA GLY A 462 16.07 -3.67 6.36
C GLY A 462 17.59 -3.55 6.44
N ARG A 463 18.20 -4.09 7.50
CA ARG A 463 19.65 -4.13 7.66
C ARG A 463 20.33 -4.95 6.55
N VAL A 464 19.82 -6.15 6.25
CA VAL A 464 20.37 -7.03 5.21
C VAL A 464 20.17 -6.42 3.81
N GLN A 465 19.02 -5.78 3.54
CA GLN A 465 18.78 -5.06 2.29
C GLN A 465 19.80 -3.93 2.06
N ASN A 466 20.13 -3.19 3.11
CA ASN A 466 21.13 -2.12 3.07
C ASN A 466 22.54 -2.69 2.81
N GLN A 467 22.87 -3.84 3.40
CA GLN A 467 24.13 -4.53 3.13
C GLN A 467 24.24 -5.01 1.68
N ILE A 468 23.17 -5.59 1.12
CA ILE A 468 23.13 -5.97 -0.30
C ILE A 468 23.34 -4.74 -1.18
N SER A 469 22.58 -3.68 -0.96
CA SER A 469 22.69 -2.44 -1.74
C SER A 469 24.11 -1.85 -1.70
N ALA A 470 24.77 -1.90 -0.53
CA ALA A 470 26.15 -1.45 -0.38
C ALA A 470 27.14 -2.33 -1.16
N LEU A 471 27.00 -3.66 -1.09
CA LEU A 471 27.88 -4.61 -1.80
C LEU A 471 27.64 -4.57 -3.32
N GLU A 472 26.41 -4.39 -3.77
CA GLU A 472 26.03 -4.22 -5.18
C GLU A 472 26.61 -2.93 -5.78
N ALA A 473 26.64 -1.84 -5.02
CA ALA A 473 27.29 -0.59 -5.43
C ALA A 473 28.82 -0.71 -5.43
N GLU A 474 29.39 -1.52 -4.53
CA GLU A 474 30.83 -1.73 -4.41
C GLU A 474 31.40 -2.63 -5.53
N GLN A 475 30.64 -3.64 -6.00
CA GLN A 475 31.04 -4.56 -7.07
C GLN A 475 31.52 -3.88 -8.38
N PRO A 476 30.76 -2.96 -9.01
CA PRO A 476 31.20 -2.29 -10.22
C PRO A 476 32.39 -1.35 -9.95
N LEU A 477 32.44 -0.71 -8.77
CA LEU A 477 33.55 0.17 -8.38
C LEU A 477 34.85 -0.63 -8.22
N LEU A 478 34.82 -1.77 -7.54
CA LEU A 478 35.98 -2.66 -7.41
C LEU A 478 36.43 -3.18 -8.77
N LYS A 479 35.49 -3.55 -9.65
CA LYS A 479 35.81 -4.01 -11.01
C LYS A 479 36.49 -2.94 -11.84
N GLU A 480 36.01 -1.71 -11.77
CA GLU A 480 36.62 -0.56 -12.45
C GLU A 480 38.02 -0.25 -11.91
N GLN A 481 38.19 -0.20 -10.58
CA GLN A 481 39.49 -0.01 -9.94
C GLN A 481 40.49 -1.13 -10.31
N MET A 482 40.03 -2.39 -10.39
CA MET A 482 40.86 -3.51 -10.82
C MET A 482 41.29 -3.38 -12.29
N ASN A 483 40.40 -2.93 -13.17
CA ASN A 483 40.74 -2.67 -14.58
C ASN A 483 41.79 -1.56 -14.70
N GLN A 484 41.64 -0.47 -13.95
CA GLN A 484 42.59 0.64 -13.91
C GLN A 484 43.96 0.21 -13.35
N ILE A 485 43.98 -0.61 -12.29
CA ILE A 485 45.24 -1.15 -11.75
C ILE A 485 45.92 -2.05 -12.78
N LYS A 486 45.17 -2.90 -13.47
CA LYS A 486 45.71 -3.78 -14.52
C LYS A 486 46.31 -2.96 -15.67
N GLU A 487 45.61 -1.94 -16.14
CA GLU A 487 46.09 -1.04 -17.20
C GLU A 487 47.36 -0.30 -16.77
N ARG A 488 47.43 0.17 -15.51
CA ARG A 488 48.64 0.78 -14.93
C ARG A 488 49.81 -0.21 -14.85
N MET A 489 49.55 -1.46 -14.48
CA MET A 489 50.58 -2.52 -14.45
C MET A 489 51.10 -2.82 -15.85
N ASP A 490 50.21 -3.03 -16.83
CA ASP A 490 50.55 -3.31 -18.23
C ASP A 490 51.41 -2.16 -18.82
N THR A 491 51.04 -0.91 -18.51
CA THR A 491 51.77 0.29 -18.93
C THR A 491 53.16 0.38 -18.28
N LEU A 492 53.28 0.05 -16.99
CA LEU A 492 54.55 0.08 -16.28
C LEU A 492 55.49 -1.06 -16.72
N GLU A 493 54.95 -2.24 -17.01
CA GLU A 493 55.70 -3.39 -17.52
C GLU A 493 56.32 -3.11 -18.89
N ALA A 494 55.56 -2.46 -19.79
CA ALA A 494 55.99 -2.09 -21.14
C ALA A 494 57.08 -0.99 -21.19
N ALA A 495 57.27 -0.21 -20.12
CA ALA A 495 58.28 0.86 -20.07
C ALA A 495 59.70 0.33 -19.78
N ALA A 496 60.72 0.85 -20.48
CA ALA A 496 62.12 0.49 -20.26
C ALA A 496 62.66 1.07 -18.93
N ALA A 497 63.64 0.39 -18.31
CA ALA A 497 64.15 0.69 -16.95
C ALA A 497 65.08 1.93 -16.86
N GLU A 498 65.17 2.74 -17.92
CA GLU A 498 66.02 3.94 -17.99
C GLU A 498 65.24 5.19 -18.45
N ASP A 499 63.92 5.08 -18.67
CA ASP A 499 63.04 6.18 -19.09
C ASP A 499 62.37 6.89 -17.90
N ALA A 500 61.76 8.05 -18.17
CA ALA A 500 60.87 8.71 -17.21
C ALA A 500 59.60 7.88 -17.00
N CYS A 501 59.17 7.70 -15.75
CA CYS A 501 58.01 6.93 -15.37
C CYS A 501 56.75 7.44 -16.11
N PRO A 502 56.05 6.60 -16.88
CA PRO A 502 54.88 7.01 -17.66
C PRO A 502 53.66 7.39 -16.81
N LEU A 503 53.67 7.10 -15.50
CA LEU A 503 52.60 7.45 -14.57
C LEU A 503 52.83 8.77 -13.80
N CYS A 504 54.09 9.16 -13.55
CA CYS A 504 54.41 10.32 -12.69
C CYS A 504 55.58 11.19 -13.18
N GLY A 505 56.29 10.80 -14.24
CA GLY A 505 57.39 11.56 -14.85
C GLY A 505 58.73 11.53 -14.12
N GLN A 506 58.86 10.79 -13.01
CA GLN A 506 60.12 10.64 -12.26
C GLN A 506 61.08 9.63 -12.92
N PRO A 507 62.41 9.70 -12.69
CA PRO A 507 63.38 8.73 -13.24
C PRO A 507 63.06 7.32 -12.74
N LEU A 508 62.80 6.37 -13.65
CA LEU A 508 62.34 5.04 -13.30
C LEU A 508 63.53 4.08 -13.12
N SER A 509 64.08 3.95 -11.91
CA SER A 509 65.09 2.91 -11.64
C SER A 509 64.46 1.51 -11.64
N ALA A 510 65.25 0.48 -11.94
CA ALA A 510 64.80 -0.92 -11.89
C ALA A 510 64.22 -1.32 -10.51
N GLU A 511 64.80 -0.81 -9.42
CA GLU A 511 64.29 -0.99 -8.05
C GLU A 511 62.95 -0.29 -7.84
N HIS A 512 62.79 0.95 -8.33
CA HIS A 512 61.54 1.71 -8.18
C HIS A 512 60.41 1.09 -9.00
N LYS A 513 60.70 0.60 -10.21
CA LYS A 513 59.75 -0.16 -11.05
C LYS A 513 59.25 -1.42 -10.35
N ALA A 514 60.15 -2.20 -9.75
CA ALA A 514 59.80 -3.41 -9.01
C ALA A 514 58.96 -3.12 -7.75
N ALA A 515 59.28 -2.05 -7.02
CA ALA A 515 58.53 -1.65 -5.84
C ALA A 515 57.10 -1.22 -6.17
N VAL A 516 56.90 -0.41 -7.21
CA VAL A 516 55.58 0.07 -7.65
C VAL A 516 54.74 -1.08 -8.22
N LEU A 517 55.33 -2.01 -8.98
CA LEU A 517 54.63 -3.21 -9.45
C LEU A 517 54.18 -4.11 -8.29
N ALA A 518 55.02 -4.30 -7.27
CA ALA A 518 54.68 -5.07 -6.09
C ALA A 518 53.54 -4.43 -5.28
N GLU A 519 53.50 -3.10 -5.21
CA GLU A 519 52.41 -2.34 -4.57
C GLU A 519 51.09 -2.48 -5.35
N LEU A 520 51.11 -2.26 -6.68
CA LEU A 520 49.94 -2.41 -7.54
C LEU A 520 49.41 -3.86 -7.57
N GLN A 521 50.29 -4.86 -7.56
CA GLN A 521 49.89 -6.27 -7.44
C GLN A 521 49.22 -6.56 -6.09
N ARG A 522 49.71 -5.97 -5.00
CA ARG A 522 49.12 -6.13 -3.66
C ARG A 522 47.73 -5.49 -3.60
N ASP A 523 47.58 -4.27 -4.11
CA ASP A 523 46.30 -3.56 -4.19
C ASP A 523 45.30 -4.28 -5.11
N GLY A 524 45.77 -4.76 -6.28
CA GLY A 524 44.95 -5.53 -7.21
C GLY A 524 44.47 -6.86 -6.61
N LYS A 525 45.33 -7.52 -5.82
CA LYS A 525 44.97 -8.76 -5.11
C LYS A 525 43.96 -8.49 -4.00
N ASP A 526 44.15 -7.45 -3.18
CA ASP A 526 43.23 -7.09 -2.10
C ASP A 526 41.82 -6.76 -2.64
N LYS A 527 41.76 -5.94 -3.69
CA LYS A 527 40.49 -5.62 -4.37
C LYS A 527 39.86 -6.85 -5.05
N GLY A 528 40.68 -7.72 -5.65
CA GLY A 528 40.23 -8.97 -6.23
C GLY A 528 39.66 -9.96 -5.21
N ASP A 529 40.27 -10.07 -4.04
CA ASP A 529 39.80 -10.91 -2.94
C ASP A 529 38.51 -10.35 -2.33
N ARG A 530 38.41 -9.02 -2.18
CA ARG A 530 37.17 -8.33 -1.76
C ARG A 530 36.04 -8.50 -2.78
N PHE A 531 36.32 -8.38 -4.08
CA PHE A 531 35.35 -8.63 -5.15
C PHE A 531 34.82 -10.07 -5.13
N ARG A 532 35.70 -11.06 -4.97
CA ARG A 532 35.31 -12.48 -4.87
C ARG A 532 34.47 -12.74 -3.62
N THR A 533 34.86 -12.15 -2.49
CA THR A 533 34.12 -12.23 -1.22
C THR A 533 32.73 -11.65 -1.38
N ASN A 534 32.59 -10.45 -1.95
CA ASN A 534 31.29 -9.83 -2.24
C ASN A 534 30.43 -10.72 -3.13
N ARG A 535 31.03 -11.30 -4.18
CA ARG A 535 30.34 -12.22 -5.11
C ARG A 535 29.83 -13.49 -4.43
N THR A 536 30.49 -13.99 -3.38
CA THR A 536 30.03 -15.15 -2.61
C THR A 536 29.03 -14.79 -1.51
N THR A 537 29.13 -13.58 -0.94
CA THR A 537 28.26 -13.13 0.16
C THR A 537 26.88 -12.68 -0.34
N LEU A 538 26.81 -12.06 -1.53
CA LEU A 538 25.55 -11.58 -2.12
C LEU A 538 24.46 -12.66 -2.21
N PRO A 539 24.70 -13.87 -2.78
CA PRO A 539 23.68 -14.92 -2.85
C PRO A 539 23.21 -15.41 -1.47
N VAL A 540 24.09 -15.35 -0.45
CA VAL A 540 23.74 -15.75 0.92
C VAL A 540 22.80 -14.73 1.55
N LEU A 541 23.09 -13.43 1.37
CA LEU A 541 22.23 -12.34 1.85
C LEU A 541 20.90 -12.30 1.09
N GLU A 542 20.90 -12.51 -0.23
CA GLU A 542 19.68 -12.61 -1.04
C GLU A 542 18.76 -13.75 -0.55
N LYS A 543 19.34 -14.90 -0.20
CA LYS A 543 18.60 -16.02 0.39
C LYS A 543 18.03 -15.68 1.77
N GLN A 544 18.78 -14.93 2.59
CA GLN A 544 18.28 -14.42 3.87
C GLN A 544 17.13 -13.43 3.68
N VAL A 545 17.23 -12.50 2.73
CA VAL A 545 16.13 -11.58 2.36
C VAL A 545 14.88 -12.34 1.94
N ALA A 546 15.00 -13.37 1.10
CA ALA A 546 13.85 -14.17 0.68
C ALA A 546 13.16 -14.86 1.87
N THR A 547 13.95 -15.37 2.82
CA THR A 547 13.44 -16.03 4.04
C THR A 547 12.73 -15.03 4.96
N LEU A 548 13.37 -13.89 5.24
CA LEU A 548 12.84 -12.84 6.11
C LEU A 548 11.59 -12.17 5.49
N THR A 549 11.59 -11.93 4.19
CA THR A 549 10.43 -11.38 3.46
C THR A 549 9.21 -12.30 3.60
N THR A 550 9.40 -13.62 3.47
CA THR A 550 8.31 -14.60 3.64
C THR A 550 7.77 -14.61 5.07
N ALA A 551 8.64 -14.45 6.08
CA ALA A 551 8.22 -14.38 7.48
C ALA A 551 7.42 -13.08 7.76
N VAL A 552 7.91 -11.94 7.30
CA VAL A 552 7.28 -10.61 7.52
C VAL A 552 5.92 -10.48 6.80
N GLN A 553 5.70 -11.19 5.69
CA GLN A 553 4.38 -11.21 5.01
C GLN A 553 3.23 -11.70 5.91
N GLN A 554 3.52 -12.47 6.98
CA GLN A 554 2.51 -12.94 7.92
C GLN A 554 2.03 -11.85 8.88
N ARG A 555 2.76 -10.74 9.00
CA ARG A 555 2.51 -9.66 9.97
C ARG A 555 1.12 -9.06 9.84
N THR A 556 0.69 -8.72 8.63
CA THR A 556 -0.64 -8.11 8.38
C THR A 556 -1.78 -9.04 8.81
N ARG A 557 -1.61 -10.35 8.63
CA ARG A 557 -2.58 -11.35 9.08
C ARG A 557 -2.63 -11.43 10.60
N LEU A 558 -1.48 -11.48 11.28
CA LEU A 558 -1.43 -11.52 12.74
C LEU A 558 -1.96 -10.22 13.38
N GLU A 559 -1.77 -9.06 12.73
CA GLU A 559 -2.36 -7.78 13.17
C GLU A 559 -3.90 -7.80 13.09
N GLN A 560 -4.47 -8.36 12.03
CA GLN A 560 -5.92 -8.55 11.92
C GLN A 560 -6.45 -9.54 12.97
N GLU A 561 -5.74 -10.65 13.19
CA GLU A 561 -6.08 -11.63 14.23
C GLU A 561 -6.00 -11.01 15.63
N LYS A 562 -4.98 -10.19 15.91
CA LYS A 562 -4.84 -9.43 17.16
C LYS A 562 -5.98 -8.46 17.36
N GLN A 563 -6.35 -7.68 16.35
CA GLN A 563 -7.45 -6.72 16.44
C GLN A 563 -8.80 -7.42 16.71
N ALA A 564 -9.06 -8.54 16.04
CA ALA A 564 -10.25 -9.36 16.29
C ALA A 564 -10.25 -9.94 17.72
N GLN A 565 -9.10 -10.39 18.21
CA GLN A 565 -8.96 -10.90 19.58
C GLN A 565 -9.16 -9.80 20.63
N GLN A 566 -8.66 -8.58 20.37
CA GLN A 566 -8.86 -7.40 21.20
C GLN A 566 -10.34 -7.01 21.32
N GLN A 567 -11.09 -7.06 20.22
CA GLN A 567 -12.54 -6.82 20.24
C GLN A 567 -13.29 -7.86 21.08
N LYS A 568 -12.91 -9.14 20.98
CA LYS A 568 -13.48 -10.22 21.82
C LYS A 568 -13.18 -10.03 23.29
N GLN A 569 -11.94 -9.64 23.62
CA GLN A 569 -11.54 -9.36 25.01
C GLN A 569 -12.33 -8.17 25.58
N ALA A 570 -12.44 -7.07 24.84
CA ALA A 570 -13.20 -5.89 25.26
C ALA A 570 -14.70 -6.21 25.45
N ALA A 571 -15.29 -7.04 24.59
CA ALA A 571 -16.66 -7.50 24.74
C ALA A 571 -16.84 -8.38 25.99
N ALA A 572 -15.89 -9.29 26.25
CA ALA A 572 -15.89 -10.12 27.45
C ALA A 572 -15.72 -9.28 28.73
N GLU A 573 -14.85 -8.28 28.72
CA GLU A 573 -14.62 -7.35 29.84
C GLU A 573 -15.86 -6.50 30.16
N ALA A 574 -16.49 -5.92 29.12
CA ALA A 574 -17.73 -5.17 29.27
C ALA A 574 -18.85 -6.04 29.85
N ARG A 575 -18.96 -7.31 29.38
CA ARG A 575 -19.94 -8.26 29.91
C ARG A 575 -19.63 -8.64 31.36
N LEU A 576 -18.36 -8.85 31.70
CA LEU A 576 -17.92 -9.16 33.06
C LEU A 576 -18.29 -8.03 34.02
N THR A 577 -18.06 -6.78 33.58
CA THR A 577 -18.37 -5.57 34.35
C THR A 577 -19.87 -5.46 34.63
N GLU A 578 -20.71 -5.72 33.63
CA GLU A 578 -22.17 -5.69 33.79
C GLU A 578 -22.67 -6.84 34.69
N VAL A 579 -22.16 -8.06 34.50
CA VAL A 579 -22.53 -9.21 35.35
C VAL A 579 -22.11 -8.96 36.80
N ASN A 580 -20.92 -8.41 37.04
CA ASN A 580 -20.44 -8.05 38.38
C ASN A 580 -21.31 -6.97 39.02
N ARG A 581 -21.75 -5.96 38.26
CA ARG A 581 -22.68 -4.93 38.74
C ARG A 581 -24.01 -5.53 39.19
N LEU A 582 -24.56 -6.47 38.41
CA LEU A 582 -25.83 -7.15 38.73
C LEU A 582 -25.70 -8.08 39.95
N LEU A 583 -24.59 -8.80 40.07
CA LEU A 583 -24.30 -9.65 41.24
C LEU A 583 -24.14 -8.83 42.52
N ALA A 584 -23.38 -7.72 42.46
CA ALA A 584 -23.20 -6.82 43.59
C ALA A 584 -24.52 -6.17 44.05
N ALA A 585 -25.42 -5.83 43.11
CA ALA A 585 -26.75 -5.30 43.43
C ALA A 585 -27.62 -6.32 44.20
N TRP A 586 -27.56 -7.61 43.82
CA TRP A 586 -28.27 -8.67 44.54
C TRP A 586 -27.73 -8.88 45.96
N GLU A 587 -26.41 -8.94 46.12
CA GLU A 587 -25.76 -9.15 47.43
C GLU A 587 -26.03 -8.01 48.41
N LYS A 588 -26.23 -6.80 47.90
CA LYS A 588 -26.48 -5.61 48.73
C LYS A 588 -27.92 -5.50 49.24
N ASP A 589 -28.92 -5.69 48.37
CA ASP A 589 -30.29 -5.25 48.68
C ASP A 589 -31.31 -6.40 48.81
N ALA A 590 -31.11 -7.55 48.16
CA ALA A 590 -32.14 -8.59 48.03
C ALA A 590 -31.78 -9.93 48.68
N ALA A 591 -30.48 -10.26 48.80
CA ALA A 591 -30.03 -11.54 49.36
C ALA A 591 -30.40 -11.72 50.85
N ALA A 592 -30.24 -10.67 51.67
CA ALA A 592 -30.59 -10.71 53.09
C ALA A 592 -32.10 -10.86 53.30
N ARG A 593 -32.91 -10.10 52.55
CA ARG A 593 -34.38 -10.14 52.61
C ARG A 593 -34.97 -11.46 52.13
N PHE A 594 -34.36 -12.07 51.10
CA PHE A 594 -34.75 -13.41 50.65
C PHE A 594 -34.49 -14.46 51.74
N THR A 595 -33.29 -14.44 52.34
CA THR A 595 -32.92 -15.40 53.40
C THR A 595 -33.84 -15.27 54.62
N GLU A 596 -34.12 -14.03 55.05
CA GLU A 596 -35.05 -13.72 56.15
C GLU A 596 -36.47 -14.27 55.90
N LEU A 597 -37.03 -14.03 54.71
CA LEU A 597 -38.36 -14.53 54.32
C LEU A 597 -38.40 -16.05 54.17
N THR A 598 -37.32 -16.68 53.71
CA THR A 598 -37.24 -18.14 53.60
C THR A 598 -37.20 -18.80 54.98
N THR A 599 -36.53 -18.20 55.97
CA THR A 599 -36.59 -18.68 57.37
C THR A 599 -37.97 -18.47 58.02
N LEU A 600 -38.58 -17.28 57.85
CA LEU A 600 -39.91 -16.98 58.38
C LEU A 600 -41.01 -17.92 57.86
N LEU A 601 -40.93 -18.33 56.59
CA LEU A 601 -41.89 -19.26 55.98
C LEU A 601 -41.60 -20.74 56.28
N ALA A 602 -40.42 -21.07 56.83
CA ALA A 602 -40.01 -22.44 57.17
C ALA A 602 -40.25 -22.78 58.66
N ASP A 603 -40.21 -21.80 59.57
CA ASP A 603 -40.47 -22.00 61.01
C ASP A 603 -41.96 -22.15 61.38
N GLU A 604 -42.87 -21.99 60.41
CA GLU A 604 -44.34 -22.06 60.61
C GLU A 604 -45.00 -23.33 60.03
N SER A 605 -44.22 -24.33 59.59
CA SER A 605 -44.69 -25.68 59.26
C SER A 605 -44.45 -26.64 60.41
#